data_AF-A0A1V4YW28-F1
#
_entry.id   AF-A0A1V4YW28-F1
#
_cell.length_a   1.000
_cell.length_b   1.000
_cell.length_c   1.000
_cell.angle_alpha   90.00
_cell.angle_beta   90.00
_cell.angle_gamma   90.00
#
_symmetry.space_group_name_H-M   'P 1'
#
loop_
_entity.id
_entity.type
_entity.pdbx_description
1 polymer ?
#
loop_
_entity_poly.entity_id
_entity_poly.type
_entity_poly.pdbx_seq_one_letter_code
_entity_poly.pdbx_strand_id
1 'polypeptide(L)'
;MLNDLQEIERLKEERNAIILAHNYQTEDIQEIADFVGDSLELCIKALKIKKSDIMVFCGVDFMAETAAILNPSKKVLIPDMGAKCPMAYMLTAEDIRNAKERYPDSAVVLYVNSLAEAKAEADILCTSANAVQVVESLPHEKILFGPDRNLAWYVSQKLNKEIIPLPEQGHCYVHKMFNLGDIIFLRKKYPDAEIMIHPESDPEVQKFADAVLSTGGMIHHVRQSTHEKFIIGTEVDMITRLKRENPDKTFIPALNEAICNNMKLHTIEKVMDCLIKEEFVVQVNEKVADKAKEAIKRMIMVTKDKTIRPIREEAYVNE
;
A
#
# COMPACT_ATOMS: atom_id res chain seq x y z
N MET A 1 22.24 16.31 -8.85
CA MET A 1 21.32 16.51 -7.72
C MET A 1 20.73 17.93 -7.69
N LEU A 2 21.47 19.01 -7.38
CA LEU A 2 20.83 20.35 -7.31
C LEU A 2 20.17 20.79 -8.64
N ASN A 3 20.84 20.50 -9.76
CA ASN A 3 20.32 20.81 -11.10
C ASN A 3 19.11 19.94 -11.49
N ASP A 4 19.08 18.68 -11.07
CA ASP A 4 17.99 17.74 -11.42
C ASP A 4 16.72 18.04 -10.62
N LEU A 5 16.86 18.39 -9.33
CA LEU A 5 15.74 18.85 -8.51
C LEU A 5 15.11 20.14 -9.07
N GLN A 6 15.95 21.12 -9.42
CA GLN A 6 15.49 22.39 -10.01
C GLN A 6 14.78 22.16 -11.34
N GLU A 7 15.28 21.25 -12.16
CA GLU A 7 14.68 20.91 -13.45
C GLU A 7 13.34 20.19 -13.28
N ILE A 8 13.22 19.26 -12.33
CA ILE A 8 11.94 18.60 -12.03
C ILE A 8 10.91 19.60 -11.50
N GLU A 9 11.29 20.52 -10.61
CA GLU A 9 10.39 21.59 -10.15
C GLU A 9 9.92 22.47 -11.31
N ARG A 10 10.84 22.89 -12.19
CA ARG A 10 10.51 23.65 -13.41
C ARG A 10 9.52 22.89 -14.30
N LEU A 11 9.77 21.60 -14.54
CA LEU A 11 8.90 20.75 -15.34
C LEU A 11 7.52 20.53 -14.69
N LYS A 12 7.45 20.36 -13.37
CA LYS A 12 6.17 20.25 -12.65
C LYS A 12 5.33 21.51 -12.83
N GLU A 13 5.94 22.69 -12.70
CA GLU A 13 5.26 23.98 -12.92
C GLU A 13 4.78 24.13 -14.36
N GLU A 14 5.67 23.90 -15.35
CA GLU A 14 5.35 24.03 -16.77
C GLU A 14 4.26 23.07 -17.26
N ARG A 15 4.19 21.88 -16.66
CA ARG A 15 3.22 20.84 -17.02
C ARG A 15 1.97 20.82 -16.13
N ASN A 16 1.89 21.72 -15.14
CA ASN A 16 0.88 21.68 -14.10
C ASN A 16 0.72 20.25 -13.52
N ALA A 17 1.86 19.65 -13.19
CA ALA A 17 1.96 18.26 -12.78
C ALA A 17 2.14 18.13 -11.26
N ILE A 18 1.78 16.96 -10.73
CA ILE A 18 2.06 16.55 -9.36
C ILE A 18 2.70 15.17 -9.35
N ILE A 19 3.66 14.95 -8.47
CA ILE A 19 4.35 13.68 -8.27
C ILE A 19 3.83 13.06 -6.97
N LEU A 20 3.31 11.84 -7.08
CA LEU A 20 2.93 11.00 -5.94
C LEU A 20 3.91 9.84 -5.84
N ALA A 21 4.46 9.58 -4.65
CA ALA A 21 5.41 8.49 -4.42
C ALA A 21 4.94 7.55 -3.30
N HIS A 22 5.16 6.26 -3.50
CA HIS A 22 4.97 5.27 -2.45
C HIS A 22 6.11 5.31 -1.43
N ASN A 23 5.85 4.90 -0.19
CA ASN A 23 6.85 4.78 0.89
C ASN A 23 8.07 3.90 0.56
N TYR A 24 7.96 3.05 -0.45
CA TYR A 24 9.03 2.13 -0.89
C TYR A 24 9.82 2.70 -2.07
N GLN A 25 9.62 3.97 -2.43
CA GLN A 25 10.49 4.64 -3.38
C GLN A 25 11.84 4.96 -2.72
N THR A 26 12.89 5.04 -3.52
CA THR A 26 14.22 5.48 -3.07
C THR A 26 14.16 6.92 -2.56
N GLU A 27 15.16 7.32 -1.77
CA GLU A 27 15.23 8.64 -1.14
C GLU A 27 15.08 9.79 -2.15
N ASP A 28 15.81 9.75 -3.25
CA ASP A 28 15.78 10.74 -4.32
C ASP A 28 14.38 10.90 -4.94
N ILE A 29 13.65 9.80 -5.16
CA ILE A 29 12.27 9.82 -5.65
C ILE A 29 11.30 10.36 -4.59
N GLN A 30 11.51 10.02 -3.32
CA GLN A 30 10.69 10.57 -2.23
C GLN A 30 10.91 12.07 -2.06
N GLU A 31 12.13 12.58 -2.30
CA GLU A 31 12.47 14.00 -2.18
C GLU A 31 11.76 14.88 -3.20
N ILE A 32 11.63 14.42 -4.45
CA ILE A 32 10.94 15.18 -5.52
C ILE A 32 9.41 15.08 -5.46
N ALA A 33 8.87 14.18 -4.64
CA ALA A 33 7.44 13.91 -4.58
C ALA A 33 6.69 15.00 -3.81
N ASP A 34 5.59 15.49 -4.38
CA ASP A 34 4.70 16.44 -3.70
C ASP A 34 3.87 15.77 -2.59
N PHE A 35 3.80 14.44 -2.61
CA PHE A 35 3.23 13.63 -1.54
C PHE A 35 3.80 12.22 -1.53
N VAL A 36 4.26 11.79 -0.35
CA VAL A 36 4.71 10.43 -0.08
C VAL A 36 3.69 9.74 0.83
N GLY A 37 3.27 8.52 0.47
CA GLY A 37 2.20 7.84 1.18
C GLY A 37 2.20 6.32 1.07
N ASP A 38 1.41 5.67 1.93
CA ASP A 38 0.96 4.30 1.70
C ASP A 38 -0.16 4.24 0.63
N SER A 39 -0.58 3.03 0.26
CA SER A 39 -1.61 2.84 -0.77
C SER A 39 -2.92 3.57 -0.46
N LEU A 40 -3.36 3.64 0.79
CA LEU A 40 -4.61 4.29 1.19
C LEU A 40 -4.46 5.82 1.16
N GLU A 41 -3.37 6.33 1.73
CA GLU A 41 -2.99 7.74 1.72
C GLU A 41 -2.93 8.27 0.28
N LEU A 42 -2.29 7.53 -0.62
CA LEU A 42 -2.18 7.88 -2.04
C LEU A 42 -3.54 7.86 -2.75
N CYS A 43 -4.40 6.88 -2.50
CA CYS A 43 -5.76 6.84 -3.03
C CYS A 43 -6.58 8.07 -2.58
N ILE A 44 -6.51 8.41 -1.29
CA ILE A 44 -7.21 9.57 -0.73
C ILE A 44 -6.65 10.87 -1.30
N LYS A 45 -5.32 10.98 -1.43
CA LYS A 45 -4.65 12.15 -1.99
C LYS A 45 -5.03 12.34 -3.46
N ALA A 46 -5.04 11.27 -4.26
CA ALA A 46 -5.43 11.30 -5.67
C ALA A 46 -6.83 11.88 -5.88
N LEU A 47 -7.78 11.64 -4.95
CA LEU A 47 -9.13 12.24 -5.01
C LEU A 47 -9.19 13.71 -4.61
N LYS A 48 -8.27 14.18 -3.77
CA LYS A 48 -8.24 15.56 -3.27
C LYS A 48 -7.55 16.52 -4.25
N ILE A 49 -6.71 16.00 -5.13
CA ILE A 49 -6.00 16.80 -6.13
C ILE A 49 -6.99 17.29 -7.19
N LYS A 50 -7.21 18.61 -7.25
CA LYS A 50 -8.12 19.24 -8.20
C LYS A 50 -7.44 20.14 -9.24
N LYS A 51 -6.25 20.65 -8.92
CA LYS A 51 -5.63 21.74 -9.68
C LYS A 51 -4.63 21.29 -10.74
N SER A 52 -4.10 20.07 -10.63
CA SER A 52 -3.12 19.53 -11.59
C SER A 52 -3.80 18.78 -12.74
N ASP A 53 -3.24 18.93 -13.93
CA ASP A 53 -3.67 18.24 -15.14
C ASP A 53 -2.98 16.87 -15.29
N ILE A 54 -1.72 16.80 -14.82
CA ILE A 54 -0.88 15.61 -14.86
C ILE A 54 -0.61 15.09 -13.44
N MET A 55 -0.60 13.77 -13.29
CA MET A 55 -0.20 13.07 -12.07
C MET A 55 0.83 12.01 -12.42
N VAL A 56 2.08 12.23 -12.05
CA VAL A 56 3.15 11.22 -12.16
C VAL A 56 3.11 10.34 -10.92
N PHE A 57 2.94 9.05 -11.11
CA PHE A 57 2.78 8.08 -10.03
C PHE A 57 4.03 7.20 -9.91
N CYS A 58 4.89 7.52 -8.93
CA CYS A 58 6.08 6.76 -8.58
C CYS A 58 5.69 5.62 -7.61
N GLY A 59 5.12 4.57 -8.18
CA GLY A 59 4.70 3.36 -7.49
C GLY A 59 4.54 2.23 -8.52
N VAL A 60 3.83 1.17 -8.16
CA VAL A 60 3.56 0.07 -9.11
C VAL A 60 2.27 0.29 -9.88
N ASP A 61 2.14 -0.40 -11.01
CA ASP A 61 1.07 -0.31 -12.00
C ASP A 61 -0.35 -0.24 -11.41
N PHE A 62 -0.73 -1.16 -10.53
CA PHE A 62 -2.08 -1.15 -9.96
C PHE A 62 -2.40 0.12 -9.16
N MET A 63 -1.39 0.79 -8.59
CA MET A 63 -1.58 2.04 -7.85
C MET A 63 -1.85 3.19 -8.81
N ALA A 64 -1.07 3.25 -9.90
CA ALA A 64 -1.27 4.23 -10.96
C ALA A 64 -2.62 4.00 -11.69
N GLU A 65 -3.01 2.75 -11.92
CA GLU A 65 -4.34 2.39 -12.42
C GLU A 65 -5.44 2.87 -11.48
N THR A 66 -5.28 2.67 -10.17
CA THR A 66 -6.23 3.16 -9.17
C THR A 66 -6.36 4.68 -9.21
N ALA A 67 -5.25 5.40 -9.36
CA ALA A 67 -5.26 6.85 -9.52
C ALA A 67 -6.00 7.28 -10.80
N ALA A 68 -5.80 6.58 -11.92
CA ALA A 68 -6.47 6.82 -13.19
C ALA A 68 -7.99 6.56 -13.11
N ILE A 69 -8.40 5.46 -12.47
CA ILE A 69 -9.81 5.12 -12.22
C ILE A 69 -10.52 6.21 -11.41
N LEU A 70 -9.84 6.77 -10.41
CA LEU A 70 -10.38 7.83 -9.56
C LEU A 70 -10.35 9.21 -10.24
N ASN A 71 -9.51 9.42 -11.24
CA ASN A 71 -9.28 10.68 -11.92
C ASN A 71 -9.35 10.54 -13.46
N PRO A 72 -10.49 10.14 -14.04
CA PRO A 72 -10.59 9.83 -15.47
C PRO A 72 -10.35 11.04 -16.39
N SER A 73 -10.43 12.27 -15.87
CA SER A 73 -10.16 13.50 -16.63
C SER A 73 -8.70 13.95 -16.57
N LYS A 74 -7.86 13.34 -15.72
CA LYS A 74 -6.45 13.71 -15.57
C LYS A 74 -5.55 12.74 -16.31
N LYS A 75 -4.40 13.22 -16.76
CA LYS A 75 -3.37 12.36 -17.33
C LYS A 75 -2.54 11.75 -16.19
N VAL A 76 -2.76 10.47 -15.91
CA VAL A 76 -1.94 9.72 -14.96
C VAL A 76 -0.78 9.07 -15.72
N LEU A 77 0.43 9.32 -15.26
CA LEU A 77 1.66 8.82 -15.87
C LEU A 77 2.38 7.88 -14.90
N ILE A 78 3.08 6.88 -15.44
CA ILE A 78 4.01 6.03 -14.70
C ILE A 78 5.40 6.11 -15.35
N PRO A 79 6.47 6.44 -14.60
CA PRO A 79 7.81 6.59 -15.19
C PRO A 79 8.37 5.30 -15.80
N ASP A 80 8.01 4.15 -15.24
CA ASP A 80 8.42 2.84 -15.75
C ASP A 80 7.25 1.85 -15.79
N MET A 81 6.88 1.40 -16.99
CA MET A 81 5.79 0.43 -17.22
C MET A 81 6.11 -0.99 -16.71
N GLY A 82 7.38 -1.28 -16.42
CA GLY A 82 7.85 -2.51 -15.80
C GLY A 82 7.63 -2.55 -14.29
N ALA A 83 7.27 -1.42 -13.65
CA ALA A 83 6.96 -1.35 -12.22
C ALA A 83 5.65 -2.06 -11.90
N LYS A 84 5.68 -3.40 -11.83
CA LYS A 84 4.51 -4.25 -11.64
C LYS A 84 4.60 -4.98 -10.31
N CYS A 85 3.48 -5.15 -9.62
CA CYS A 85 3.47 -5.94 -8.39
C CYS A 85 3.23 -7.44 -8.68
N PRO A 86 4.21 -8.34 -8.49
CA PRO A 86 4.01 -9.76 -8.83
C PRO A 86 2.84 -10.39 -8.08
N MET A 87 2.61 -9.99 -6.83
CA MET A 87 1.49 -10.46 -6.02
C MET A 87 0.12 -10.07 -6.61
N ALA A 88 -0.01 -8.86 -7.18
CA ALA A 88 -1.25 -8.41 -7.82
C ALA A 88 -1.61 -9.28 -9.03
N TYR A 89 -0.60 -9.76 -9.77
CA TYR A 89 -0.77 -10.66 -10.91
C TYR A 89 -1.04 -12.12 -10.52
N MET A 90 -0.96 -12.47 -9.23
CA MET A 90 -1.32 -13.82 -8.77
C MET A 90 -2.83 -14.04 -8.76
N LEU A 91 -3.64 -12.99 -8.88
CA LEU A 91 -5.10 -13.06 -8.83
C LEU A 91 -5.74 -12.41 -10.06
N THR A 92 -6.31 -13.24 -10.93
CA THR A 92 -7.03 -12.75 -12.12
C THR A 92 -8.51 -12.51 -11.84
N ALA A 93 -9.17 -11.75 -12.72
CA ALA A 93 -10.63 -11.59 -12.67
C ALA A 93 -11.37 -12.93 -12.85
N GLU A 94 -10.81 -13.86 -13.62
CA GLU A 94 -11.38 -15.19 -13.85
C GLU A 94 -11.34 -16.04 -12.57
N ASP A 95 -10.23 -16.03 -11.83
CA ASP A 95 -10.12 -16.73 -10.54
C ASP A 95 -11.20 -16.28 -9.55
N ILE A 96 -11.50 -14.98 -9.53
CA ILE A 96 -12.55 -14.40 -8.68
C ILE A 96 -13.93 -14.87 -9.12
N ARG A 97 -14.24 -14.85 -10.42
CA ARG A 97 -15.53 -15.36 -10.94
C ARG A 97 -15.73 -16.83 -10.58
N ASN A 98 -14.71 -17.66 -10.78
CA ASN A 98 -14.72 -19.08 -10.42
C ASN A 98 -14.85 -19.28 -8.89
N ALA A 99 -14.31 -18.38 -8.07
CA ALA A 99 -14.49 -18.42 -6.62
C ALA A 99 -15.92 -18.03 -6.21
N LYS A 100 -16.52 -17.01 -6.84
CA LYS A 100 -17.91 -16.59 -6.58
C LYS A 100 -18.91 -17.69 -6.89
N GLU A 101 -18.68 -18.49 -7.94
CA GLU A 101 -19.51 -19.66 -8.26
C GLU A 101 -19.43 -20.75 -7.18
N ARG A 102 -18.23 -20.94 -6.59
CA ARG A 102 -18.01 -21.91 -5.50
C ARG A 102 -18.55 -21.43 -4.16
N TYR A 103 -18.58 -20.11 -3.94
CA TYR A 103 -18.97 -19.47 -2.69
C TYR A 103 -19.99 -18.34 -2.94
N PRO A 104 -21.23 -18.66 -3.38
CA PRO A 104 -22.21 -17.66 -3.82
C PRO A 104 -22.68 -16.71 -2.71
N ASP A 105 -22.60 -17.12 -1.44
CA ASP A 105 -23.01 -16.30 -0.28
C ASP A 105 -21.86 -15.48 0.32
N SER A 106 -20.67 -15.52 -0.29
CA SER A 106 -19.50 -14.78 0.19
C SER A 106 -19.39 -13.39 -0.42
N ALA A 107 -18.87 -12.44 0.35
CA ALA A 107 -18.42 -11.16 -0.21
C ALA A 107 -16.98 -11.26 -0.71
N VAL A 108 -16.67 -10.51 -1.76
CA VAL A 108 -15.32 -10.40 -2.34
C VAL A 108 -14.65 -9.12 -1.84
N VAL A 109 -13.65 -9.29 -0.98
CA VAL A 109 -12.80 -8.20 -0.48
C VAL A 109 -11.43 -8.31 -1.13
N LEU A 110 -11.08 -7.35 -1.98
CA LEU A 110 -9.75 -7.33 -2.59
C LEU A 110 -8.85 -6.28 -1.95
N TYR A 111 -7.65 -6.70 -1.59
CA TYR A 111 -6.55 -5.81 -1.33
C TYR A 111 -6.26 -4.96 -2.58
N VAL A 112 -5.96 -3.68 -2.39
CA VAL A 112 -5.66 -2.72 -3.48
C VAL A 112 -4.54 -3.20 -4.40
N ASN A 113 -3.64 -4.06 -3.89
CA ASN A 113 -2.60 -4.76 -4.65
C ASN A 113 -3.21 -5.85 -5.55
N SER A 114 -4.03 -5.46 -6.50
CA SER A 114 -4.78 -6.32 -7.43
C SER A 114 -4.92 -5.62 -8.79
N LEU A 115 -5.11 -6.35 -9.88
CA LEU A 115 -5.30 -5.74 -11.20
C LEU A 115 -6.62 -4.95 -11.27
N ALA A 116 -6.70 -3.93 -12.13
CA ALA A 116 -7.96 -3.19 -12.35
C ALA A 116 -9.15 -4.11 -12.72
N GLU A 117 -8.92 -5.14 -13.54
CA GLU A 117 -9.95 -6.12 -13.89
C GLU A 117 -10.42 -6.96 -12.70
N ALA A 118 -9.51 -7.31 -11.78
CA ALA A 118 -9.84 -8.02 -10.55
C ALA A 118 -10.67 -7.11 -9.62
N LYS A 119 -10.28 -5.83 -9.50
CA LYS A 119 -11.04 -4.82 -8.74
C LYS A 119 -12.49 -4.68 -9.22
N ALA A 120 -12.74 -4.86 -10.52
CA ALA A 120 -14.09 -4.78 -11.10
C ALA A 120 -15.01 -5.94 -10.70
N GLU A 121 -14.46 -7.04 -10.16
CA GLU A 121 -15.23 -8.19 -9.65
C GLU A 121 -15.47 -8.14 -8.13
N ALA A 122 -14.81 -7.20 -7.43
CA ALA A 122 -14.84 -7.04 -5.99
C ALA A 122 -16.09 -6.29 -5.49
N ASP A 123 -16.59 -6.66 -4.32
CA ASP A 123 -17.65 -5.91 -3.63
C ASP A 123 -17.09 -4.66 -2.97
N ILE A 124 -15.89 -4.76 -2.40
CA ILE A 124 -15.20 -3.66 -1.72
C ILE A 124 -13.69 -3.91 -1.75
N LEU A 125 -12.90 -2.83 -1.79
CA LEU A 125 -11.45 -2.94 -1.63
C LEU A 125 -11.00 -2.75 -0.18
N CYS A 126 -9.77 -3.14 0.10
CA CYS A 126 -9.08 -2.80 1.34
C CYS A 126 -7.59 -2.49 1.11
N THR A 127 -6.94 -1.99 2.15
CA THR A 127 -5.49 -1.84 2.27
C THR A 127 -5.03 -2.54 3.55
N SER A 128 -3.72 -2.73 3.75
CA SER A 128 -3.21 -3.24 5.03
C SER A 128 -3.61 -2.35 6.23
N ALA A 129 -3.93 -1.08 6.01
CA ALA A 129 -4.33 -0.14 7.06
C ALA A 129 -5.79 -0.33 7.53
N ASN A 130 -6.68 -0.82 6.67
CA ASN A 130 -8.12 -0.85 6.95
C ASN A 130 -8.80 -2.21 6.65
N ALA A 131 -8.04 -3.25 6.29
CA ALA A 131 -8.59 -4.56 5.92
C ALA A 131 -9.53 -5.15 6.97
N VAL A 132 -9.16 -5.07 8.24
CA VAL A 132 -10.00 -5.57 9.33
C VAL A 132 -11.30 -4.75 9.44
N GLN A 133 -11.21 -3.41 9.36
CA GLN A 133 -12.38 -2.53 9.42
C GLN A 133 -13.34 -2.77 8.24
N VAL A 134 -12.79 -2.93 7.04
CA VAL A 134 -13.53 -3.25 5.81
C VAL A 134 -14.27 -4.57 5.97
N VAL A 135 -13.58 -5.62 6.41
CA VAL A 135 -14.19 -6.94 6.55
C VAL A 135 -15.24 -6.96 7.67
N GLU A 136 -15.00 -6.25 8.78
CA GLU A 136 -15.96 -6.10 9.87
C GLU A 136 -17.26 -5.40 9.41
N SER A 137 -17.15 -4.40 8.53
CA SER A 137 -18.30 -3.61 8.05
C SER A 137 -19.32 -4.40 7.21
N LEU A 138 -18.92 -5.55 6.67
CA LEU A 138 -19.78 -6.36 5.81
C LEU A 138 -20.73 -7.24 6.65
N PRO A 139 -21.96 -7.49 6.22
CA PRO A 139 -22.86 -8.41 6.92
C PRO A 139 -22.53 -9.90 6.67
N HIS A 140 -21.60 -10.20 5.76
CA HIS A 140 -21.28 -11.55 5.32
C HIS A 140 -20.40 -12.27 6.33
N GLU A 141 -20.72 -13.54 6.58
CA GLU A 141 -19.94 -14.46 7.44
C GLU A 141 -18.73 -15.04 6.69
N LYS A 142 -18.85 -15.24 5.36
CA LYS A 142 -17.78 -15.74 4.49
C LYS A 142 -17.24 -14.64 3.61
N ILE A 143 -15.91 -14.57 3.51
CA ILE A 143 -15.21 -13.52 2.77
C ILE A 143 -14.17 -14.17 1.87
N LEU A 144 -14.30 -13.99 0.57
CA LEU A 144 -13.21 -14.22 -0.38
C LEU A 144 -12.25 -13.03 -0.28
N PHE A 145 -10.99 -13.30 0.08
CA PHE A 145 -10.00 -12.26 0.36
C PHE A 145 -8.72 -12.48 -0.45
N GLY A 146 -8.21 -11.44 -1.12
CA GLY A 146 -7.02 -11.61 -1.95
C GLY A 146 -6.31 -10.33 -2.38
N PRO A 147 -5.12 -10.42 -3.00
CA PRO A 147 -4.38 -11.66 -3.24
C PRO A 147 -3.55 -12.15 -2.05
N ASP A 148 -3.31 -11.33 -1.03
CA ASP A 148 -2.36 -11.71 0.02
C ASP A 148 -2.98 -12.60 1.11
N ARG A 149 -2.51 -13.85 1.19
CA ARG A 149 -2.97 -14.81 2.20
C ARG A 149 -2.52 -14.44 3.61
N ASN A 150 -1.40 -13.72 3.76
CA ASN A 150 -0.86 -13.37 5.07
C ASN A 150 -1.68 -12.24 5.72
N LEU A 151 -2.10 -11.25 4.93
CA LEU A 151 -3.11 -10.27 5.32
C LEU A 151 -4.48 -10.93 5.56
N ALA A 152 -4.89 -11.89 4.72
CA ALA A 152 -6.11 -12.66 4.95
C ALA A 152 -6.08 -13.38 6.31
N TRP A 153 -4.95 -14.01 6.63
CA TRP A 153 -4.71 -14.63 7.93
C TRP A 153 -4.77 -13.61 9.07
N TYR A 154 -4.09 -12.46 8.92
CA TYR A 154 -4.12 -11.39 9.93
C TYR A 154 -5.55 -10.95 10.24
N VAL A 155 -6.37 -10.74 9.19
CA VAL A 155 -7.78 -10.36 9.32
C VAL A 155 -8.59 -11.45 10.04
N SER A 156 -8.38 -12.73 9.71
CA SER A 156 -9.10 -13.83 10.35
C SER A 156 -8.79 -13.97 11.85
N GLN A 157 -7.62 -13.52 12.30
CA GLN A 157 -7.30 -13.50 13.74
C GLN A 157 -8.01 -12.39 14.52
N LYS A 158 -8.55 -11.37 13.83
CA LYS A 158 -9.18 -10.21 14.46
C LYS A 158 -10.71 -10.29 14.46
N LEU A 159 -11.29 -11.15 13.63
CA LEU A 159 -12.73 -11.21 13.39
C LEU A 159 -13.25 -12.64 13.49
N ASN A 160 -14.50 -12.78 13.93
CA ASN A 160 -15.21 -14.06 13.91
C ASN A 160 -15.90 -14.27 12.55
N LYS A 161 -15.12 -14.36 11.48
CA LYS A 161 -15.58 -14.57 10.10
C LYS A 161 -14.69 -15.59 9.38
N GLU A 162 -15.28 -16.34 8.45
CA GLU A 162 -14.53 -17.29 7.61
C GLU A 162 -13.85 -16.52 6.47
N ILE A 163 -12.54 -16.36 6.55
CA ILE A 163 -11.73 -15.70 5.50
C ILE A 163 -11.11 -16.77 4.61
N ILE A 164 -11.47 -16.74 3.32
CA ILE A 164 -11.00 -17.68 2.30
C ILE A 164 -9.98 -16.95 1.41
N PRO A 165 -8.68 -17.27 1.53
CA PRO A 165 -7.64 -16.61 0.73
C PRO A 165 -7.73 -16.99 -0.75
N LEU A 166 -7.56 -16.00 -1.63
CA LEU A 166 -7.63 -16.16 -3.08
C LEU A 166 -6.50 -15.36 -3.76
N PRO A 167 -5.53 -16.00 -4.43
CA PRO A 167 -5.30 -17.44 -4.46
C PRO A 167 -4.75 -17.93 -3.11
N GLU A 168 -4.83 -19.25 -2.88
CA GLU A 168 -4.37 -19.89 -1.64
C GLU A 168 -2.89 -19.60 -1.31
N GLN A 169 -2.07 -19.45 -2.35
CA GLN A 169 -0.62 -19.21 -2.23
C GLN A 169 -0.25 -17.75 -2.49
N GLY A 170 -1.20 -16.82 -2.57
CA GLY A 170 -0.86 -15.42 -2.89
C GLY A 170 -0.08 -14.77 -1.76
N HIS A 171 1.04 -14.12 -2.10
CA HIS A 171 1.97 -13.54 -1.13
C HIS A 171 2.86 -12.46 -1.74
N CYS A 172 3.37 -11.56 -0.90
CA CYS A 172 4.42 -10.63 -1.27
C CYS A 172 5.80 -11.27 -1.04
N TYR A 173 6.60 -11.40 -2.10
CA TYR A 173 7.92 -12.03 -1.99
C TYR A 173 8.87 -11.26 -1.05
N VAL A 174 8.74 -9.94 -0.93
CA VAL A 174 9.57 -9.11 -0.05
C VAL A 174 9.30 -9.43 1.41
N HIS A 175 8.04 -9.48 1.81
CA HIS A 175 7.66 -9.76 3.20
C HIS A 175 7.81 -11.23 3.60
N LYS A 176 7.92 -12.13 2.62
CA LYS A 176 8.27 -13.54 2.82
C LYS A 176 9.76 -13.76 3.13
N MET A 177 10.61 -12.74 2.94
CA MET A 177 12.04 -12.83 3.27
C MET A 177 12.31 -12.82 4.78
N PHE A 178 11.39 -12.26 5.57
CA PHE A 178 11.52 -12.23 7.02
C PHE A 178 11.26 -13.63 7.61
N ASN A 179 12.25 -14.19 8.28
CA ASN A 179 12.10 -15.43 9.04
C ASN A 179 12.09 -15.15 10.55
N LEU A 180 11.40 -15.99 11.32
CA LEU A 180 11.26 -15.82 12.77
C LEU A 180 12.61 -15.84 13.50
N GLY A 181 13.58 -16.64 13.04
CA GLY A 181 14.90 -16.76 13.65
C GLY A 181 15.66 -15.43 13.68
N ASP A 182 15.65 -14.70 12.56
CA ASP A 182 16.30 -13.39 12.42
C ASP A 182 15.63 -12.34 13.31
N ILE A 183 14.29 -12.35 13.41
CA ILE A 183 13.58 -11.41 14.30
C ILE A 183 13.88 -11.70 15.77
N ILE A 184 13.96 -12.98 16.16
CA ILE A 184 14.39 -13.38 17.52
C ILE A 184 15.82 -12.89 17.79
N PHE A 185 16.72 -13.03 16.81
CA PHE A 185 18.09 -12.54 16.94
C PHE A 185 18.13 -11.02 17.11
N LEU A 186 17.35 -10.27 16.32
CA LEU A 186 17.26 -8.83 16.43
C LEU A 186 16.70 -8.38 17.78
N ARG A 187 15.66 -9.04 18.31
CA ARG A 187 15.14 -8.77 19.67
C ARG A 187 16.22 -8.96 20.74
N LYS A 188 17.07 -9.98 20.62
CA LYS A 188 18.19 -10.21 21.55
C LYS A 188 19.28 -9.14 21.41
N LYS A 189 19.54 -8.67 20.19
CA LYS A 189 20.56 -7.66 19.89
C LYS A 189 20.12 -6.25 20.29
N TYR A 190 18.84 -5.94 20.17
CA TYR A 190 18.23 -4.65 20.47
C TYR A 190 17.01 -4.85 21.40
N PRO A 191 17.24 -5.22 22.67
CA PRO A 191 16.15 -5.56 23.60
C PRO A 191 15.26 -4.36 23.97
N ASP A 192 15.73 -3.14 23.70
CA ASP A 192 15.01 -1.88 23.91
C ASP A 192 14.31 -1.35 22.65
N ALA A 193 14.41 -2.06 21.52
CA ALA A 193 13.77 -1.68 20.28
C ALA A 193 12.39 -2.34 20.12
N GLU A 194 11.40 -1.53 19.75
CA GLU A 194 10.06 -2.00 19.42
C GLU A 194 10.04 -2.63 18.01
N ILE A 195 9.49 -3.83 17.86
CA ILE A 195 9.46 -4.56 16.59
C ILE A 195 8.12 -4.34 15.88
N MET A 196 8.16 -3.61 14.77
CA MET A 196 7.00 -3.39 13.91
C MET A 196 7.12 -4.21 12.62
N ILE A 197 6.12 -5.02 12.33
CA ILE A 197 6.07 -5.90 11.15
C ILE A 197 4.86 -5.56 10.28
N HIS A 198 4.99 -5.66 8.95
CA HIS A 198 3.85 -5.51 8.04
C HIS A 198 2.97 -6.78 8.02
N PRO A 199 1.62 -6.68 7.93
CA PRO A 199 0.73 -7.84 7.90
C PRO A 199 0.87 -8.74 6.65
N GLU A 200 1.72 -8.39 5.69
CA GLU A 200 2.08 -9.25 4.56
C GLU A 200 3.14 -10.31 4.94
N SER A 201 3.80 -10.18 6.11
CA SER A 201 4.78 -11.14 6.60
C SER A 201 4.15 -12.45 7.06
N ASP A 202 4.93 -13.52 7.18
CA ASP A 202 4.37 -14.81 7.58
C ASP A 202 3.78 -14.78 9.01
N PRO A 203 2.71 -15.57 9.29
CA PRO A 203 2.00 -15.56 10.56
C PRO A 203 2.88 -15.70 11.82
N GLU A 204 3.93 -16.50 11.74
CA GLU A 204 4.86 -16.70 12.85
C GLU A 204 5.68 -15.44 13.17
N VAL A 205 6.02 -14.65 12.15
CA VAL A 205 6.70 -13.37 12.29
C VAL A 205 5.75 -12.32 12.86
N GLN A 206 4.51 -12.27 12.34
CA GLN A 206 3.47 -11.38 12.85
C GLN A 206 3.18 -11.62 14.34
N LYS A 207 3.09 -12.88 14.79
CA LYS A 207 2.84 -13.23 16.19
C LYS A 207 3.97 -12.82 17.15
N PHE A 208 5.19 -12.68 16.64
CA PHE A 208 6.34 -12.33 17.45
C PHE A 208 6.57 -10.81 17.54
N ALA A 209 5.99 -10.03 16.63
CA ALA A 209 6.08 -8.59 16.58
C ALA A 209 5.41 -7.92 17.79
N ASP A 210 5.89 -6.72 18.15
CA ASP A 210 5.24 -5.87 19.15
C ASP A 210 4.03 -5.15 18.53
N ALA A 211 4.15 -4.76 17.26
CA ALA A 211 3.04 -4.20 16.48
C ALA A 211 3.01 -4.74 15.05
N VAL A 212 1.79 -4.99 14.54
CA VAL A 212 1.55 -5.38 13.13
C VAL A 212 0.77 -4.28 12.45
N LEU A 213 1.41 -3.54 11.54
CA LEU A 213 0.92 -2.25 11.03
C LEU A 213 1.15 -2.10 9.53
N SER A 214 0.29 -1.32 8.84
CA SER A 214 0.63 -0.81 7.50
C SER A 214 1.79 0.18 7.59
N THR A 215 2.35 0.58 6.45
CA THR A 215 3.41 1.61 6.46
C THR A 215 2.92 2.97 6.97
N GLY A 216 1.70 3.39 6.62
CA GLY A 216 1.07 4.57 7.23
C GLY A 216 0.84 4.40 8.73
N GLY A 217 0.41 3.20 9.16
CA GLY A 217 0.27 2.85 10.58
C GLY A 217 1.61 2.92 11.33
N MET A 218 2.71 2.43 10.76
CA MET A 218 4.05 2.54 11.34
C MET A 218 4.46 4.00 11.55
N ILE A 219 4.21 4.88 10.57
CA ILE A 219 4.49 6.32 10.70
C ILE A 219 3.69 6.93 11.84
N HIS A 220 2.39 6.64 11.91
CA HIS A 220 1.51 7.15 12.95
C HIS A 220 1.96 6.67 14.34
N HIS A 221 2.21 5.37 14.48
CA HIS A 221 2.64 4.72 15.70
C HIS A 221 3.95 5.30 16.22
N VAL A 222 4.96 5.43 15.36
CA VAL A 222 6.27 5.98 15.74
C VAL A 222 6.16 7.43 16.23
N ARG A 223 5.32 8.26 15.61
CA ARG A 223 5.13 9.66 16.04
C ARG A 223 4.56 9.77 17.46
N GLN A 224 3.78 8.78 17.90
CA GLN A 224 3.13 8.76 19.21
C GLN A 224 3.88 7.94 20.26
N SER A 225 4.70 7.00 19.81
CA SER A 225 5.45 6.09 20.69
C SER A 225 6.53 6.85 21.47
N THR A 226 6.73 6.47 22.73
CA THR A 226 7.85 6.95 23.55
C THR A 226 9.13 6.12 23.35
N HIS A 227 9.10 5.08 22.51
CA HIS A 227 10.29 4.31 22.17
C HIS A 227 11.23 5.13 21.28
N GLU A 228 12.53 4.94 21.50
CA GLU A 228 13.62 5.60 20.76
C GLU A 228 14.18 4.73 19.63
N LYS A 229 13.97 3.41 19.69
CA LYS A 229 14.49 2.46 18.71
C LYS A 229 13.37 1.57 18.18
N PHE A 230 13.39 1.35 16.86
CA PHE A 230 12.40 0.52 16.18
C PHE A 230 13.09 -0.43 15.21
N ILE A 231 12.68 -1.70 15.25
CA ILE A 231 13.01 -2.68 14.21
C ILE A 231 11.86 -2.70 13.20
N ILE A 232 12.20 -2.47 11.93
CA ILE A 232 11.22 -2.28 10.85
C ILE A 232 11.24 -3.50 9.93
N GLY A 233 10.21 -4.35 10.03
CA GLY A 233 9.98 -5.49 9.14
C GLY A 233 8.99 -5.18 8.04
N THR A 234 9.45 -4.36 7.10
CA THR A 234 8.83 -4.12 5.80
C THR A 234 9.92 -3.79 4.79
N GLU A 235 9.56 -3.37 3.59
CA GLU A 235 10.52 -2.92 2.58
C GLU A 235 11.46 -1.83 3.14
N VAL A 236 12.76 -1.93 2.82
CA VAL A 236 13.84 -1.20 3.49
C VAL A 236 13.73 0.33 3.39
N ASP A 237 13.22 0.88 2.28
CA ASP A 237 13.13 2.33 2.07
C ASP A 237 11.98 2.98 2.87
N MET A 238 11.17 2.19 3.56
CA MET A 238 10.28 2.71 4.60
C MET A 238 11.07 3.50 5.66
N ILE A 239 12.31 3.09 5.94
CA ILE A 239 13.19 3.73 6.91
C ILE A 239 13.50 5.17 6.50
N THR A 240 13.58 5.46 5.21
CA THR A 240 13.85 6.80 4.69
C THR A 240 12.77 7.79 5.13
N ARG A 241 11.49 7.44 4.96
CA ARG A 241 10.38 8.26 5.43
C ARG A 241 10.35 8.35 6.96
N LEU A 242 10.58 7.23 7.66
CA LEU A 242 10.59 7.19 9.13
C LEU A 242 11.65 8.13 9.73
N LYS A 243 12.88 8.10 9.20
CA LYS A 243 13.99 8.97 9.61
C LYS A 243 13.70 10.44 9.31
N ARG A 244 13.20 10.75 8.11
CA ARG A 244 12.88 12.12 7.71
C ARG A 244 11.84 12.76 8.63
N GLU A 245 10.84 11.98 9.06
CA GLU A 245 9.75 12.49 9.89
C GLU A 245 10.03 12.39 11.40
N ASN A 246 11.02 11.61 11.82
CA ASN A 246 11.37 11.37 13.22
C ASN A 246 12.90 11.31 13.40
N PRO A 247 13.62 12.43 13.17
CA PRO A 247 15.08 12.44 13.07
C PRO A 247 15.80 12.04 14.37
N ASP A 248 15.14 12.20 15.51
CA ASP A 248 15.71 11.87 16.83
C ASP A 248 15.62 10.37 17.17
N LYS A 249 14.88 9.59 16.38
CA LYS A 249 14.63 8.16 16.61
C LYS A 249 15.53 7.28 15.74
N THR A 250 15.83 6.09 16.23
CA THR A 250 16.66 5.10 15.54
C THR A 250 15.80 4.02 14.87
N PHE A 251 16.04 3.80 13.58
CA PHE A 251 15.33 2.80 12.79
C PHE A 251 16.31 1.74 12.27
N ILE A 252 16.03 0.49 12.61
CA ILE A 252 16.85 -0.69 12.29
C ILE A 252 16.05 -1.53 11.29
N PRO A 253 16.55 -1.77 10.07
CA PRO A 253 15.88 -2.68 9.15
C PRO A 253 15.93 -4.09 9.72
N ALA A 254 14.79 -4.79 9.68
CA ALA A 254 14.77 -6.21 10.01
C ALA A 254 15.61 -7.03 9.02
N LEU A 255 15.69 -6.56 7.77
CA LEU A 255 16.53 -7.12 6.71
C LEU A 255 16.87 -6.00 5.72
N ASN A 256 18.15 -5.78 5.41
CA ASN A 256 18.55 -4.73 4.45
C ASN A 256 18.18 -5.10 3.01
N GLU A 257 18.11 -6.40 2.74
CA GLU A 257 17.83 -7.00 1.44
C GLU A 257 16.33 -7.10 1.14
N ALA A 258 15.45 -6.65 2.06
CA ALA A 258 14.01 -6.57 1.84
C ALA A 258 13.67 -5.44 0.85
N ILE A 259 14.03 -5.66 -0.42
CA ILE A 259 13.96 -4.69 -1.50
C ILE A 259 12.88 -5.10 -2.50
N CYS A 260 11.92 -4.20 -2.74
CA CYS A 260 10.97 -4.37 -3.84
C CYS A 260 11.58 -3.87 -5.15
N ASN A 261 12.22 -4.76 -5.92
CA ASN A 261 12.86 -4.43 -7.20
C ASN A 261 11.94 -3.65 -8.16
N ASN A 262 10.64 -3.97 -8.19
CA ASN A 262 9.68 -3.27 -9.03
C ASN A 262 9.40 -1.83 -8.57
N MET A 263 9.48 -1.55 -7.26
CA MET A 263 9.39 -0.18 -6.75
C MET A 263 10.63 0.64 -7.12
N LYS A 264 11.81 0.01 -7.28
CA LYS A 264 13.09 0.67 -7.60
C LYS A 264 13.30 0.94 -9.09
N LEU A 265 12.31 0.66 -9.93
CA LEU A 265 12.43 0.90 -11.37
C LEU A 265 12.32 2.39 -11.74
N HIS A 266 11.74 3.21 -10.86
CA HIS A 266 11.67 4.66 -11.06
C HIS A 266 13.00 5.31 -10.72
N THR A 267 13.50 6.17 -11.61
CA THR A 267 14.71 6.98 -11.40
C THR A 267 14.39 8.43 -11.73
N ILE A 268 15.22 9.36 -11.23
CA ILE A 268 15.10 10.80 -11.52
C ILE A 268 15.01 11.05 -13.03
N GLU A 269 15.85 10.38 -13.82
CA GLU A 269 15.85 10.53 -15.28
C GLU A 269 14.55 10.07 -15.90
N LYS A 270 13.97 8.94 -15.44
CA LYS A 270 12.69 8.45 -15.95
C LYS A 270 11.53 9.36 -15.56
N VAL A 271 11.55 9.94 -14.36
CA VAL A 271 10.54 10.92 -13.94
C VAL A 271 10.62 12.19 -14.79
N MET A 272 11.84 12.67 -15.06
CA MET A 272 12.07 13.82 -15.93
C MET A 272 11.61 13.55 -17.37
N ASP A 273 12.01 12.42 -17.94
CA ASP A 273 11.55 11.96 -19.26
C ASP A 273 10.02 11.85 -19.33
N CYS A 274 9.42 11.35 -18.25
CA CYS A 274 7.98 11.20 -18.11
C CYS A 274 7.25 12.54 -18.16
N LEU A 275 7.78 13.57 -17.48
CA LEU A 275 7.23 14.93 -17.52
C LEU A 275 7.45 15.63 -18.88
N ILE A 276 8.60 15.40 -19.52
CA ILE A 276 8.94 16.01 -20.82
C ILE A 276 8.06 15.43 -21.93
N LYS A 277 7.95 14.11 -21.99
CA LYS A 277 7.25 13.35 -23.05
C LYS A 277 5.76 13.18 -22.75
N GLU A 278 5.35 13.36 -21.50
CA GLU A 278 4.00 13.07 -20.99
C GLU A 278 3.62 11.58 -21.20
N GLU A 279 4.59 10.70 -21.02
CA GLU A 279 4.50 9.24 -21.18
C GLU A 279 5.10 8.53 -19.96
N PHE A 280 4.67 7.33 -19.57
CA PHE A 280 3.63 6.52 -20.21
C PHE A 280 2.26 6.78 -19.56
N VAL A 281 1.25 7.05 -20.39
CA VAL A 281 -0.12 7.28 -19.91
C VAL A 281 -0.75 5.97 -19.45
N VAL A 282 -1.20 5.95 -18.19
CA VAL A 282 -1.93 4.82 -17.62
C VAL A 282 -3.39 4.89 -18.07
N GLN A 283 -3.85 3.83 -18.73
CA GLN A 283 -5.21 3.71 -19.24
C GLN A 283 -5.88 2.44 -18.70
N VAL A 284 -7.12 2.58 -18.25
CA VAL A 284 -7.96 1.46 -17.81
C VAL A 284 -9.22 1.47 -18.65
N ASN A 285 -9.66 0.29 -19.12
CA ASN A 285 -10.90 0.16 -19.88
C ASN A 285 -12.08 0.79 -19.11
N GLU A 286 -12.89 1.62 -19.77
CA GLU A 286 -13.96 2.40 -19.13
C GLU A 286 -14.93 1.52 -18.32
N LYS A 287 -15.35 0.37 -18.87
CA LYS A 287 -16.27 -0.56 -18.18
C LYS A 287 -15.64 -1.18 -16.94
N VAL A 288 -14.32 -1.44 -16.98
CA VAL A 288 -13.56 -1.94 -15.84
C VAL A 288 -13.41 -0.84 -14.79
N ALA A 289 -13.08 0.37 -15.24
CA ALA A 289 -12.88 1.53 -14.37
C ALA A 289 -14.16 1.87 -13.60
N ASP A 290 -15.33 1.89 -14.25
CA ASP A 290 -16.61 2.20 -13.60
C ASP A 290 -16.94 1.22 -12.45
N LYS A 291 -16.75 -0.08 -12.69
CA LYS A 291 -16.96 -1.11 -11.66
C LYS A 291 -15.94 -1.01 -10.54
N ALA A 292 -14.66 -0.92 -10.88
CA ALA A 292 -13.58 -0.82 -9.89
C ALA A 292 -13.72 0.45 -9.01
N LYS A 293 -14.15 1.57 -9.61
CA LYS A 293 -14.39 2.84 -8.91
C LYS A 293 -15.40 2.71 -7.79
N GLU A 294 -16.45 1.90 -7.99
CA GLU A 294 -17.45 1.66 -6.95
C GLU A 294 -16.87 0.90 -5.76
N ALA A 295 -16.09 -0.17 -6.00
CA ALA A 295 -15.40 -0.91 -4.95
C ALA A 295 -14.39 -0.04 -4.18
N ILE A 296 -13.65 0.84 -4.87
CA ILE A 296 -12.72 1.80 -4.25
C ILE A 296 -13.48 2.82 -3.39
N LYS A 297 -14.60 3.36 -3.89
CA LYS A 297 -15.40 4.34 -3.15
C LYS A 297 -15.96 3.75 -1.85
N ARG A 298 -16.44 2.50 -1.89
CA ARG A 298 -16.94 1.79 -0.70
C ARG A 298 -15.85 1.64 0.37
N MET A 299 -14.63 1.26 -0.02
CA MET A 299 -13.46 1.22 0.88
C MET A 299 -13.24 2.56 1.59
N ILE A 300 -13.26 3.65 0.82
CA ILE A 300 -13.00 5.01 1.35
C ILE A 300 -14.14 5.47 2.27
N MET A 301 -15.38 5.10 1.97
CA MET A 301 -16.54 5.42 2.82
C MET A 301 -16.42 4.75 4.18
N VAL A 302 -16.11 3.44 4.22
CA VAL A 302 -15.90 2.69 5.47
C VAL A 302 -14.77 3.32 6.30
N THR A 303 -13.66 3.67 5.67
CA THR A 303 -12.50 4.27 6.35
C THR A 303 -12.83 5.62 7.02
N LYS A 304 -13.75 6.40 6.45
CA LYS A 304 -14.15 7.71 6.99
C LYS A 304 -15.24 7.61 8.05
N ASP A 305 -15.91 6.48 8.14
CA ASP A 305 -17.00 6.28 9.08
C ASP A 305 -16.43 6.03 10.49
N LYS A 306 -16.55 7.06 11.35
CA LYS A 306 -16.11 7.01 12.75
C LYS A 306 -17.00 6.13 13.63
N THR A 307 -18.15 5.66 13.13
CA THR A 307 -19.08 4.81 13.88
C THR A 307 -18.72 3.33 13.82
N ILE A 308 -18.01 2.92 12.76
CA ILE A 308 -17.35 1.62 12.68
C ILE A 308 -16.11 1.75 13.56
N ARG A 309 -16.10 1.06 14.72
CA ARG A 309 -15.00 1.18 15.69
C ARG A 309 -13.67 0.99 14.96
N PRO A 310 -12.70 1.92 15.06
CA PRO A 310 -11.33 1.54 14.78
C PRO A 310 -11.03 0.33 15.67
N ILE A 311 -10.50 -0.75 15.10
CA ILE A 311 -9.93 -1.83 15.91
C ILE A 311 -8.96 -1.14 16.86
N ARG A 312 -9.10 -1.42 18.16
CA ARG A 312 -8.32 -0.81 19.23
C ARG A 312 -6.83 -0.77 18.86
N GLU A 313 -6.38 0.34 18.28
CA GLU A 313 -5.06 0.91 18.54
C GLU A 313 -5.16 1.39 19.98
N GLU A 314 -4.37 0.81 20.86
CA GLU A 314 -4.43 1.12 22.29
C GLU A 314 -4.16 2.62 22.50
N ALA A 315 -5.15 3.27 23.12
CA ALA A 315 -5.14 4.61 23.71
C ALA A 315 -5.05 5.84 22.77
N TYR A 316 -6.20 6.19 22.17
CA TYR A 316 -6.55 7.58 21.89
C TYR A 316 -7.04 8.26 23.19
N VAL A 317 -6.28 9.20 23.74
CA VAL A 317 -6.79 10.17 24.71
C VAL A 317 -6.46 11.58 24.23
N ASN A 318 -7.54 12.34 24.06
CA ASN A 318 -7.69 13.78 23.86
C ASN A 318 -6.52 14.67 24.33
N GLU A 319 -6.05 15.57 23.46
CA GLU A 319 -6.25 17.03 23.52
C GLU A 319 -5.80 17.70 22.22
#